data_AF-A0A653CND6-F1
#
_entry.id   AF-A0A653CND6-F1
#
_cell.length_a   1.000
_cell.length_b   1.000
_cell.length_c   1.000
_cell.angle_alpha   90.00
_cell.angle_beta   90.00
_cell.angle_gamma   90.00
#
_symmetry.space_group_name_H-M   'P 1'
#
loop_
_entity.id
_entity.type
_entity.pdbx_description
1 polymer ?
#
loop_
_entity_poly.entity_id
_entity_poly.type
_entity_poly.pdbx_seq_one_letter_code
_entity_poly.pdbx_strand_id
1 'polypeptide(L)'
;MENMKKQLSAQTIAIQGSGWGWLGFDKSTGTIKIATCANQDPLQATTGLIPILGIDVWEHAYYLQYKNVRADYVNAIFDIINWKDVSERFAKASC
;
A
#
# COMPACT_ATOMS: atom_id res chain seq x y z
N MET A 1 -15.02 1.48 0.30
CA MET A 1 -13.82 2.35 0.23
C MET A 1 -13.26 2.66 1.62
N GLU A 2 -14.06 3.16 2.57
CA GLU A 2 -13.58 3.56 3.91
C GLU A 2 -12.95 2.43 4.72
N ASN A 3 -13.57 1.26 4.76
CA ASN A 3 -13.01 0.11 5.49
C ASN A 3 -11.66 -0.34 4.93
N MET A 4 -11.48 -0.28 3.60
CA MET A 4 -10.21 -0.59 2.94
C MET A 4 -9.14 0.43 3.33
N LYS A 5 -9.44 1.74 3.28
CA LYS A 5 -8.52 2.79 3.70
C LYS A 5 -8.09 2.57 5.16
N LYS A 6 -9.05 2.32 6.06
CA LYS A 6 -8.78 2.06 7.49
C LYS A 6 -7.86 0.86 7.71
N GLN A 7 -8.14 -0.27 7.06
CA GLN A 7 -7.32 -1.47 7.21
C GLN A 7 -5.93 -1.29 6.61
N LEU A 8 -5.83 -0.68 5.43
CA LEU A 8 -4.55 -0.40 4.77
C LEU A 8 -3.71 0.55 5.62
N SER A 9 -4.28 1.66 6.11
CA SER A 9 -3.58 2.58 7.02
C SER A 9 -3.07 1.86 8.26
N ALA A 10 -3.94 1.09 8.93
CA ALA A 10 -3.59 0.41 10.17
C ALA A 10 -2.41 -0.55 10.00
N GLN A 11 -2.43 -1.38 8.94
CA GLN A 11 -1.34 -2.32 8.68
C GLN A 11 -0.05 -1.60 8.24
N THR A 12 -0.17 -0.57 7.41
CA THR A 12 0.96 0.21 6.90
C THR A 12 1.68 0.98 8.02
N ILE A 13 0.92 1.58 8.94
CA ILE A 13 1.48 2.27 10.11
C ILE A 13 2.21 1.29 11.03
N ALA A 14 1.67 0.09 11.20
CA ALA A 14 2.19 -0.93 12.11
C ALA A 14 3.49 -1.62 11.65
N ILE A 15 3.97 -1.37 10.43
CA ILE A 15 5.23 -1.92 9.92
C ILE A 15 6.38 -1.53 10.85
N GLN A 16 7.13 -2.50 11.37
CA GLN A 16 8.30 -2.19 12.19
C GLN A 16 9.52 -1.95 11.31
N GLY A 17 10.18 -0.81 11.49
CA GLY A 17 11.29 -0.38 10.64
C GLY A 17 10.80 0.11 9.27
N SER A 18 11.54 -0.29 8.22
CA SER A 18 11.31 0.11 6.83
C SER A 18 10.46 -0.90 6.07
N GLY A 19 9.59 -0.42 5.18
CA GLY A 19 8.77 -1.30 4.36
C GLY A 19 7.66 -0.58 3.61
N TRP A 20 6.73 -1.38 3.09
CA TRP A 20 5.66 -0.95 2.20
C TRP A 20 4.33 -1.57 2.62
N GLY A 21 3.27 -0.76 2.61
CA GLY A 21 1.90 -1.23 2.65
C GLY A 21 1.31 -1.35 1.25
N TRP A 22 0.63 -2.45 0.95
CA TRP A 22 0.14 -2.75 -0.39
C TRP A 22 -1.34 -3.07 -0.42
N LEU A 23 -2.01 -2.59 -1.46
CA LEU A 23 -3.22 -3.18 -2.01
C LEU A 23 -2.79 -4.08 -3.18
N GLY A 24 -3.03 -5.38 -3.06
CA GLY A 24 -2.67 -6.39 -4.04
C GLY A 24 -3.88 -7.15 -4.58
N PHE A 25 -3.85 -7.55 -5.84
CA PHE A 25 -4.85 -8.42 -6.44
C PHE A 25 -4.36 -9.87 -6.45
N ASP A 26 -5.17 -10.76 -5.89
CA ASP A 26 -4.95 -12.20 -5.93
C ASP A 26 -5.65 -12.79 -7.15
N LYS A 27 -4.87 -13.19 -8.16
CA LYS A 27 -5.40 -13.80 -9.38
C LYS A 27 -6.06 -15.16 -9.15
N SER A 28 -5.65 -15.90 -8.11
CA SER A 28 -6.18 -17.23 -7.84
C SER A 28 -7.60 -17.17 -7.27
N THR A 29 -7.89 -16.14 -6.46
CA THR A 29 -9.20 -15.95 -5.83
C THR A 29 -10.04 -14.88 -6.51
N GLY A 30 -9.45 -14.05 -7.38
CA GLY A 30 -10.11 -12.91 -8.00
C GLY A 30 -10.44 -11.79 -7.00
N THR A 31 -9.71 -11.70 -5.88
CA THR A 31 -10.02 -10.75 -4.81
C THR A 31 -8.87 -9.78 -4.53
N ILE A 32 -9.20 -8.63 -3.94
CA ILE A 32 -8.23 -7.67 -3.44
C ILE A 32 -7.84 -8.03 -2.00
N LYS A 33 -6.54 -7.99 -1.72
CA LYS A 33 -5.94 -8.25 -0.42
C LYS A 33 -5.04 -7.08 -0.01
N ILE A 34 -4.93 -6.88 1.30
CA ILE A 34 -3.93 -5.98 1.89
C ILE A 34 -2.76 -6.83 2.32
N ALA A 35 -1.54 -6.35 2.05
CA ALA A 35 -0.31 -7.00 2.46
C ALA A 35 0.73 -5.94 2.86
N THR A 36 1.73 -6.36 3.64
CA THR A 36 2.89 -5.52 3.97
C THR A 36 4.16 -6.25 3.58
N CYS A 37 5.14 -5.51 3.07
CA CYS A 37 6.45 -6.04 2.70
C CYS A 37 7.53 -5.32 3.51
N ALA A 38 8.48 -6.07 4.06
CA ALA A 38 9.63 -5.50 4.74
C ALA A 38 10.64 -4.97 3.73
N ASN A 39 11.35 -3.90 4.09
CA ASN A 39 12.42 -3.32 3.28
C ASN A 39 11.99 -3.04 1.82
N GLN A 40 12.62 -3.69 0.85
CA GLN A 40 12.34 -3.54 -0.58
C GLN A 40 11.74 -4.81 -1.21
N ASP A 41 11.21 -5.71 -0.38
CA ASP A 41 10.62 -6.96 -0.87
C ASP A 41 9.48 -6.64 -1.84
N PRO A 42 9.60 -7.01 -3.13
CA PRO A 42 8.58 -6.65 -4.12
C PRO A 42 7.36 -7.56 -3.96
N LEU A 43 6.18 -6.94 -3.81
CA LEU A 43 4.92 -7.63 -3.48
C LEU A 43 4.68 -8.89 -4.33
N GLN A 44 4.77 -8.77 -5.66
CA GLN A 44 4.41 -9.87 -6.55
C GLN A 44 5.40 -11.03 -6.47
N ALA A 45 6.70 -10.77 -6.37
CA ALA A 45 7.68 -11.85 -6.34
C ALA A 45 7.68 -12.60 -5.00
N THR A 46 7.29 -11.93 -3.91
CA THR A 46 7.30 -12.53 -2.56
C THR A 46 5.96 -13.12 -2.14
N THR A 47 4.84 -12.57 -2.61
CA THR A 47 3.49 -13.00 -2.20
C THR A 47 2.63 -13.56 -3.34
N GLY A 48 3.03 -13.35 -4.59
CA GLY A 48 2.21 -13.64 -5.77
C GLY A 48 1.10 -12.62 -6.05
N LEU A 49 0.86 -11.64 -5.15
CA LEU A 49 -0.16 -10.62 -5.36
C LEU A 49 0.29 -9.57 -6.38
N ILE A 50 -0.60 -9.23 -7.31
CA ILE A 50 -0.32 -8.17 -8.29
C ILE A 50 -0.48 -6.81 -7.62
N PRO A 51 0.56 -5.95 -7.60
CA PRO A 51 0.50 -4.66 -6.93
C PRO A 51 -0.45 -3.69 -7.63
N ILE A 52 -1.44 -3.19 -6.89
CA ILE A 52 -2.44 -2.23 -7.35
C ILE A 52 -2.15 -0.83 -6.79
N LEU A 53 -1.82 -0.74 -5.50
CA LEU A 53 -1.42 0.49 -4.81
C LEU A 53 -0.34 0.15 -3.78
N GLY A 54 0.71 0.96 -3.70
CA GLY A 54 1.74 0.86 -2.67
C GLY A 54 1.87 2.17 -1.90
N ILE A 55 2.12 2.06 -0.59
CA ILE A 55 2.42 3.17 0.32
C ILE A 55 3.79 2.88 0.95
N ASP A 56 4.77 3.72 0.63
CA ASP A 56 6.11 3.66 1.19
C ASP A 56 6.11 4.22 2.62
N VAL A 57 6.60 3.45 3.61
CA VAL A 57 6.79 3.91 4.99
C VAL A 57 8.23 3.81 5.46
N TRP A 58 9.20 3.79 4.54
CA TRP A 58 10.56 4.18 4.84
C TRP A 58 10.59 5.62 5.35
N GLU A 59 11.41 5.92 6.36
CA GLU A 59 11.44 7.26 6.95
C GLU A 59 11.76 8.33 5.89
N HIS A 60 12.60 8.03 4.90
CA HIS A 60 12.91 8.99 3.83
C HIS A 60 11.68 9.41 2.99
N ALA A 61 10.59 8.63 3.00
CA ALA A 61 9.37 8.96 2.26
C ALA A 61 8.57 10.09 2.91
N TYR A 62 8.72 10.33 4.22
CA TYR A 62 7.88 11.29 4.96
C TYR A 62 8.58 12.15 6.00
N TYR A 63 9.77 11.78 6.45
CA TYR A 63 10.37 12.33 7.69
C TYR A 63 10.66 13.83 7.61
N LEU A 64 10.98 14.38 6.44
CA LEU A 64 11.26 15.82 6.32
C LEU A 64 10.04 16.68 6.69
N GLN A 65 8.83 16.25 6.33
CA GLN A 65 7.58 16.96 6.58
C GLN A 65 6.86 16.47 7.84
N TYR A 66 6.77 15.15 8.04
CA TYR A 66 5.97 14.53 9.10
C TYR A 66 6.79 14.05 10.30
N LYS A 67 8.13 14.14 10.24
CA LYS A 67 9.04 13.67 11.30
C LYS A 67 8.71 12.22 11.69
N ASN A 68 8.55 11.97 12.98
CA ASN A 68 8.19 10.67 13.55
C ASN A 68 6.71 10.32 13.43
N VAL A 69 5.85 11.23 12.91
CA VAL A 69 4.40 11.04 12.87
C VAL A 69 3.98 10.36 11.57
N ARG A 70 4.39 9.09 11.41
CA ARG A 70 4.05 8.26 10.24
C ARG A 70 2.55 8.18 9.98
N ALA A 71 1.74 8.14 11.04
CA ALA A 71 0.28 8.04 10.93
C ALA A 71 -0.33 9.20 10.13
N ASP A 72 0.16 10.41 10.34
CA ASP A 72 -0.34 11.61 9.64
C ASP A 72 -0.01 11.56 8.16
N TYR A 73 1.20 11.13 7.81
CA TYR A 73 1.60 10.89 6.42
C TYR A 73 0.71 9.84 5.74
N VAL A 74 0.52 8.68 6.38
CA VAL A 74 -0.30 7.59 5.81
C VAL A 74 -1.76 8.02 5.65
N ASN A 75 -2.29 8.85 6.54
CA ASN A 75 -3.66 9.37 6.39
C ASN A 75 -3.75 10.42 5.28
N ALA A 76 -2.77 11.32 5.17
CA ALA A 76 -2.74 12.38 4.15
C ALA A 76 -2.54 11.85 2.73
N ILE A 77 -1.80 10.73 2.55
CA ILE A 77 -1.49 10.22 1.22
C ILE A 77 -2.75 9.89 0.41
N PHE A 78 -3.85 9.50 1.08
CA PHE A 78 -5.10 9.13 0.41
C PHE A 78 -5.75 10.27 -0.38
N ASP A 79 -5.42 11.52 -0.06
CA ASP A 79 -5.94 12.70 -0.74
C ASP A 79 -5.23 12.97 -2.07
N ILE A 80 -4.01 12.43 -2.25
CA ILE A 80 -3.18 12.62 -3.44
C ILE A 80 -3.02 11.35 -4.29
N ILE A 81 -3.62 10.23 -3.87
CA ILE A 81 -3.59 8.98 -4.65
C ILE A 81 -4.21 9.20 -6.03
N ASN A 82 -3.48 8.79 -7.06
CA ASN A 82 -4.01 8.71 -8.41
C ASN A 82 -4.93 7.49 -8.55
N TRP A 83 -6.21 7.67 -8.22
CA TRP A 83 -7.22 6.61 -8.30
C TRP A 83 -7.45 6.10 -9.72
N LYS A 84 -7.15 6.90 -10.75
CA LYS A 84 -7.24 6.48 -12.15
C LYS A 84 -6.21 5.38 -12.45
N ASP A 85 -4.95 5.58 -12.07
CA ASP A 85 -3.89 4.56 -12.23
C ASP A 85 -4.19 3.29 -11.43
N VAL A 86 -4.70 3.44 -10.19
CA VAL A 86 -5.15 2.31 -9.36
C VAL A 86 -6.24 1.50 -10.07
N SER A 87 -7.24 2.17 -10.64
CA SER A 87 -8.32 1.51 -11.40
C SER A 87 -7.80 0.83 -12.67
N GLU A 88 -6.89 1.45 -13.41
CA GLU A 88 -6.29 0.88 -14.63
C GLU A 88 -5.46 -0.38 -14.32
N ARG A 89 -4.65 -0.34 -13.25
CA ARG A 89 -3.90 -1.50 -12.76
C ARG A 89 -4.81 -2.64 -12.34
N PHE A 90 -5.88 -2.32 -11.62
CA PHE A 90 -6.87 -3.31 -11.21
C PHE A 90 -7.55 -3.96 -12.41
N ALA A 91 -8.03 -3.17 -13.36
CA ALA A 91 -8.64 -3.67 -14.59
C ALA A 91 -7.70 -4.63 -15.33
N LYS A 92 -6.45 -4.21 -15.55
CA LYS A 92 -5.42 -5.04 -16.20
C LYS A 92 -5.10 -6.33 -15.42
N ALA A 93 -5.14 -6.29 -14.10
CA ALA A 93 -4.90 -7.47 -13.26
C ALA A 93 -6.06 -8.47 -13.29
N SER A 94 -7.29 -7.98 -13.47
CA SER A 94 -8.53 -8.76 -13.52
C SER A 94 -8.88 -9.34 -14.90
N CYS A 95 -8.17 -8.91 -15.96
CA CYS A 95 -8.28 -9.45 -17.31
C CYS A 95 -7.49 -10.75 -17.50
#